data_AF-A0A8J2UEW7-F1
#
_entry.id   AF-A0A8J2UEW7-F1
#
_cell.length_a   1.000
_cell.length_b   1.000
_cell.length_c   1.000
_cell.angle_alpha   90.00
_cell.angle_beta   90.00
_cell.angle_gamma   90.00
#
_symmetry.space_group_name_H-M   'P 1'
#
loop_
_entity.id
_entity.type
_entity.pdbx_description
1 polymer ?
#
loop_
_entity_poly.entity_id
_entity_poly.type
_entity_poly.pdbx_seq_one_letter_code
_entity_poly.pdbx_strand_id
1 'polypeptide(L)'
;MSHRRIQLDYPEGSIEVQFNLEFDGSQTHINSILIHAKGGIELPQYPELKFMNGNYVLTHTYSVSKNGKDLIKEEAVQSPYGPDIVEKMLQIKEDETPKFA
;
A
#
# COMPACT_ATOMS: atom_id res chain seq x y z
N MET A 1 14.95 9.83 -7.88
CA MET A 1 14.18 8.86 -7.07
C MET A 1 14.48 9.13 -5.60
N SER A 2 13.45 9.16 -4.76
CA SER A 2 13.52 9.37 -3.32
C SER A 2 12.82 8.21 -2.61
N HIS A 3 13.42 7.64 -1.56
CA HIS A 3 12.81 6.56 -0.80
C HIS A 3 12.11 7.12 0.45
N ARG A 4 10.88 6.69 0.70
CA ARG A 4 10.08 7.13 1.82
C ARG A 4 9.58 5.96 2.65
N ARG A 5 9.58 6.19 3.97
CA ARG A 5 9.00 5.31 4.97
C ARG A 5 8.05 6.13 5.83
N ILE A 6 6.84 5.64 6.02
CA ILE A 6 5.87 6.16 6.98
C ILE A 6 5.53 5.08 7.99
N GLN A 7 5.21 5.52 9.20
CA GLN A 7 4.61 4.69 10.23
C GLN A 7 3.27 5.30 10.60
N LEU A 8 2.21 4.50 10.53
CA LEU A 8 0.86 4.82 10.97
C LEU A 8 0.62 4.04 12.24
N ASP A 9 0.46 4.76 13.35
CA ASP A 9 0.25 4.17 14.67
C ASP A 9 -1.24 4.09 14.98
N TYR A 10 -1.68 2.92 15.43
CA TYR A 10 -3.04 2.61 15.84
C TYR A 10 -3.04 2.05 17.27
N PRO A 11 -4.18 2.04 17.99
CA PRO A 11 -4.24 1.48 19.34
C PRO A 11 -3.75 0.03 19.46
N GLU A 12 -4.01 -0.79 18.45
CA GLU A 12 -3.70 -2.22 18.40
C GLU A 12 -2.31 -2.55 17.82
N GLY A 13 -1.63 -1.58 17.21
CA GLY A 13 -0.35 -1.82 16.54
C GLY A 13 0.03 -0.70 15.57
N SER A 14 0.95 -0.96 14.66
CA SER A 14 1.39 0.04 13.68
C SER A 14 1.52 -0.56 12.29
N ILE A 15 1.27 0.24 11.27
CA ILE A 15 1.56 -0.10 9.88
C ILE A 15 2.74 0.72 9.40
N GLU A 16 3.77 0.05 8.93
CA GLU A 16 4.90 0.65 8.24
C GLU A 16 4.68 0.52 6.72
N VAL A 17 4.74 1.64 6.01
CA VAL A 17 4.66 1.68 4.55
C VAL A 17 5.94 2.27 4.00
N GLN A 18 6.58 1.54 3.10
CA GLN A 18 7.78 1.97 2.38
C GLN A 18 7.43 2.12 0.90
N PHE A 19 7.85 3.20 0.26
CA PHE A 19 7.59 3.45 -1.16
C PHE A 19 8.66 4.36 -1.75
N ASN A 20 8.74 4.38 -3.08
CA ASN A 20 9.63 5.25 -3.83
C ASN A 20 8.82 6.36 -4.50
N LEU A 21 9.35 7.58 -4.45
CA LEU A 21 8.89 8.71 -5.25
C LEU A 21 9.84 8.93 -6.43
N GLU A 22 9.27 9.04 -7.61
CA GLU A 22 10.01 9.27 -8.85
C GLU A 22 9.38 10.41 -9.64
N PHE A 23 10.15 11.45 -9.91
CA PHE A 23 9.73 12.55 -10.77
C PHE A 23 10.25 12.31 -12.19
N ASP A 24 9.34 12.24 -13.16
CA ASP A 24 9.68 11.96 -14.56
C ASP A 24 9.98 13.20 -15.42
N GLY A 25 9.97 14.39 -14.81
CA GLY A 25 10.06 15.67 -15.51
C GLY A 25 8.71 16.41 -15.62
N SER A 26 7.61 15.71 -15.37
CA SER A 26 6.24 16.25 -15.43
C SER A 26 5.41 15.93 -14.19
N GLN A 27 5.52 14.70 -13.67
CA GLN A 27 4.71 14.20 -12.56
C GLN A 27 5.58 13.40 -11.60
N THR A 28 5.18 13.41 -10.33
CA THR A 28 5.73 12.53 -9.31
C THR A 28 4.88 11.27 -9.21
N HIS A 29 5.52 10.11 -9.32
CA HIS A 29 4.91 8.79 -9.25
C HIS A 29 5.28 8.11 -7.93
N ILE A 30 4.34 7.36 -7.36
CA ILE A 30 4.58 6.48 -6.21
C ILE A 30 4.77 5.06 -6.77
N ASN A 31 5.94 4.48 -6.53
CA ASN A 31 6.34 3.17 -7.01
C ASN A 31 6.80 2.29 -5.83
N SER A 32 6.87 0.96 -6.05
CA SER A 32 7.48 0.01 -5.09
C SER A 32 6.91 0.07 -3.67
N ILE A 33 5.58 0.07 -3.54
CA ILE A 33 4.90 0.09 -2.24
C ILE A 33 5.10 -1.25 -1.51
N LEU A 34 5.62 -1.20 -0.30
CA LEU A 34 5.74 -2.31 0.63
C LEU A 34 5.02 -1.95 1.93
N ILE A 35 4.15 -2.83 2.41
CA ILE A 35 3.31 -2.59 3.58
C ILE A 35 3.56 -3.72 4.58
N HIS A 36 3.87 -3.35 5.82
CA HIS A 36 4.12 -4.28 6.91
C HIS A 36 3.37 -3.84 8.16
N ALA A 37 2.71 -4.77 8.84
CA ALA A 37 2.14 -4.52 10.17
C ALA A 37 3.08 -5.01 11.26
N LYS A 38 3.02 -4.34 12.42
CA LYS A 38 3.64 -4.75 13.68
C LYS A 38 2.57 -4.66 14.78
N GLY A 39 2.63 -5.56 15.76
CA GLY A 39 1.64 -5.62 16.85
C GLY A 39 0.42 -6.46 16.50
N GLY A 40 -0.75 -6.06 17.00
CA GLY A 40 -2.03 -6.76 16.84
C GLY A 40 -2.79 -6.46 15.55
N ILE A 41 -2.18 -5.72 14.61
CA ILE A 41 -2.78 -5.48 13.29
C ILE A 41 -2.57 -6.72 12.42
N GLU A 42 -3.68 -7.35 12.03
CA GLU A 42 -3.67 -8.45 11.08
C GLU A 42 -3.77 -7.91 9.65
N LEU A 43 -2.72 -8.14 8.86
CA LEU A 43 -2.69 -7.87 7.43
C LEU A 43 -2.64 -9.17 6.63
N PRO A 44 -3.10 -9.16 5.38
CA PRO A 44 -2.81 -10.24 4.45
C PRO A 44 -1.30 -10.54 4.38
N GLN A 45 -0.93 -11.79 4.11
CA GLN A 45 0.46 -12.12 3.76
C GLN A 45 0.78 -11.38 2.45
N TYR A 46 1.83 -10.56 2.35
CA TYR A 46 2.11 -9.71 1.16
C TYR A 46 0.92 -8.82 0.74
N PRO A 47 0.57 -7.82 1.57
CA PRO A 47 -0.55 -6.93 1.31
C PRO A 47 -0.26 -6.01 0.12
N GLU A 48 -1.19 -5.96 -0.82
CA GLU A 48 -1.25 -5.07 -1.97
C GLU A 48 -2.38 -4.07 -1.78
N LEU A 49 -2.18 -2.83 -2.20
CA LEU A 49 -3.20 -1.79 -2.14
C LEU A 49 -4.04 -1.77 -3.44
N LYS A 50 -5.36 -1.91 -3.33
CA LYS A 50 -6.28 -1.87 -4.49
C LYS A 50 -7.46 -0.93 -4.25
N PHE A 51 -7.92 -0.27 -5.31
CA PHE A 51 -9.15 0.52 -5.28
C PHE A 51 -10.34 -0.35 -5.67
N MET A 52 -11.24 -0.60 -4.72
CA MET A 52 -12.42 -1.46 -4.90
C MET A 52 -13.66 -0.83 -4.27
N ASN A 53 -14.78 -0.83 -4.98
CA ASN A 53 -16.06 -0.31 -4.49
C ASN A 53 -15.98 1.12 -3.92
N GLY A 54 -15.16 1.98 -4.52
CA GLY A 54 -14.99 3.37 -4.10
C GLY A 54 -14.01 3.60 -2.94
N ASN A 55 -13.37 2.54 -2.41
CA ASN A 55 -12.42 2.64 -1.30
C ASN A 55 -11.10 1.93 -1.62
N TYR A 56 -10.00 2.40 -1.02
CA TYR A 56 -8.73 1.67 -1.05
C TYR A 56 -8.71 0.62 0.04
N VAL A 57 -8.33 -0.62 -0.30
CA VAL A 57 -8.27 -1.76 0.62
C VAL A 57 -6.99 -2.55 0.42
N LEU A 58 -6.61 -3.33 1.43
CA LEU A 58 -5.45 -4.22 1.36
C LEU A 58 -5.87 -5.63 0.96
N THR A 59 -5.34 -6.12 -0.15
CA THR A 59 -5.62 -7.45 -0.70
C THR A 59 -4.37 -8.31 -0.72
N HIS A 60 -4.50 -9.62 -0.75
CA HIS A 60 -3.40 -10.51 -1.11
C HIS A 60 -3.79 -11.38 -2.30
N THR A 61 -2.91 -11.43 -3.29
CA THR A 61 -3.02 -12.34 -4.43
C THR A 61 -2.06 -13.51 -4.23
N TYR A 62 -2.57 -14.74 -4.24
CA TYR A 62 -1.77 -15.95 -4.10
C TYR A 62 -2.19 -17.06 -5.07
N SER A 63 -1.23 -17.94 -5.38
CA SER A 63 -1.51 -19.15 -6.16
C SER A 63 -1.87 -20.30 -5.23
N VAL A 64 -2.91 -21.06 -5.58
CA VAL A 64 -3.27 -22.32 -4.94
C VAL A 64 -3.38 -23.42 -5.97
N SER A 65 -2.75 -24.55 -5.70
CA SER A 65 -2.94 -25.76 -6.50
C SER A 65 -4.14 -26.53 -5.98
N LYS A 66 -5.19 -26.69 -6.81
CA LYS A 66 -6.37 -27.49 -6.49
C LYS A 66 -6.61 -28.49 -7.61
N ASN A 67 -6.58 -29.78 -7.26
CA ASN A 67 -6.74 -30.89 -8.21
C ASN A 67 -5.73 -30.84 -9.38
N GLY A 68 -4.47 -30.48 -9.10
CA GLY A 68 -3.41 -30.42 -10.11
C GLY A 68 -3.52 -29.25 -11.08
N LYS A 69 -4.38 -28.26 -10.80
CA LYS A 69 -4.43 -26.98 -11.51
C LYS A 69 -4.07 -25.85 -10.57
N ASP A 70 -3.17 -24.99 -11.03
CA ASP A 70 -2.84 -23.77 -10.32
C ASP A 70 -3.89 -22.71 -10.62
N LEU A 71 -4.45 -22.14 -9.55
CA LEU A 71 -5.45 -21.08 -9.59
C LEU A 71 -4.87 -19.85 -8.90
N ILE A 72 -5.03 -18.69 -9.52
CA ILE A 72 -4.77 -17.43 -8.83
C ILE A 72 -6.03 -17.07 -8.04
N LYS A 73 -5.86 -16.91 -6.72
CA LYS A 73 -6.88 -16.39 -5.83
C LYS A 73 -6.48 -15.02 -5.34
N GLU A 74 -7.47 -14.15 -5.23
CA GLU A 74 -7.36 -12.88 -4.57
C GLU A 74 -8.26 -12.92 -3.34
N GLU A 75 -7.67 -12.62 -2.19
CA GLU A 75 -8.41 -12.47 -0.94
C GLU A 75 -8.31 -11.01 -0.53
N ALA A 76 -9.43 -10.32 -0.63
CA ALA A 76 -9.57 -8.98 -0.11
C ALA A 76 -9.83 -9.08 1.39
N VAL A 77 -8.85 -8.65 2.18
CA VAL A 77 -9.14 -8.32 3.57
C VAL A 77 -9.73 -6.91 3.54
N GLN A 78 -10.97 -6.74 4.00
CA GLN A 78 -11.49 -5.40 4.25
C GLN A 78 -10.69 -4.81 5.42
N SER A 79 -9.51 -4.28 5.10
CA SER A 79 -8.66 -3.57 6.01
C SER A 79 -9.14 -2.12 6.07
N PRO A 80 -9.51 -1.60 7.25
CA PRO A 80 -9.92 -0.20 7.40
C PRO A 80 -8.75 0.77 7.17
N TYR A 81 -7.51 0.28 7.06
CA TYR A 81 -6.30 1.09 7.01
C TYR A 81 -5.92 1.55 5.60
N GLY A 82 -6.52 0.97 4.55
CA GLY A 82 -6.22 1.30 3.15
C GLY A 82 -6.36 2.80 2.82
N PRO A 83 -7.45 3.47 3.23
CA PRO A 83 -7.63 4.90 3.01
C PRO A 83 -6.55 5.76 3.67
N ASP A 84 -6.24 5.52 4.95
CA ASP A 84 -5.22 6.27 5.71
C ASP A 84 -3.84 6.17 5.06
N ILE A 85 -3.47 4.96 4.61
CA ILE A 85 -2.21 4.69 3.90
C ILE A 85 -2.13 5.54 2.64
N VAL A 86 -3.20 5.57 1.84
CA VAL A 86 -3.23 6.33 0.59
C VAL A 86 -3.18 7.83 0.83
N GLU A 87 -4.00 8.32 1.75
CA GLU A 87 -4.02 9.74 2.11
C GLU A 87 -2.62 10.21 2.51
N LYS A 88 -1.92 9.45 3.37
CA LYS A 88 -0.59 9.83 3.83
C LYS A 88 0.46 9.79 2.72
N MET A 89 0.42 8.78 1.84
CA MET A 89 1.34 8.71 0.70
C MET A 89 1.09 9.84 -0.30
N LEU A 90 -0.17 10.20 -0.56
CA LEU A 90 -0.52 11.29 -1.47
C LEU A 90 -0.10 12.65 -0.92
N GLN A 91 -0.27 12.88 0.38
CA GLN A 91 0.23 14.09 1.04
C GLN A 91 1.74 14.25 0.84
N ILE A 92 2.52 13.20 1.11
CA ILE A 92 3.99 13.23 0.95
C ILE A 92 4.36 13.43 -0.53
N LYS A 93 3.66 12.77 -1.46
CA LYS A 93 3.86 12.98 -2.89
C LYS A 93 3.64 14.45 -3.27
N GLU A 94 2.58 15.08 -2.78
CA GLU A 94 2.29 16.48 -3.07
C GLU A 94 3.35 17.42 -2.48
N ASP A 95 3.74 17.19 -1.23
CA ASP A 95 4.75 17.99 -0.53
C ASP A 95 6.13 17.91 -1.21
N GLU A 96 6.46 16.76 -1.81
CA GLU A 96 7.75 16.53 -2.45
C GLU A 96 7.75 16.70 -3.96
N THR A 97 6.58 16.97 -4.57
CA THR A 97 6.52 17.27 -5.99
C THR A 97 7.20 18.61 -6.26
N PRO A 98 8.22 18.67 -7.14
CA PRO A 98 8.88 19.92 -7.47
C PRO A 98 7.88 20.95 -7.98
N LYS A 99 7.81 22.11 -7.31
CA LYS A 99 6.97 23.23 -7.71
C LYS A 99 7.83 24.19 -8.54
N PHE A 100 7.60 24.22 -9.84
CA PHE A 100 8.20 25.22 -10.72
C PHE A 100 7.28 26.45 -10.72
N ALA A 101 7.76 27.54 -10.13
CA ALA A 101 7.09 28.84 -10.12
C ALA A 101 7.41 29.64 -11.39
#